data_AF-A0A969ARE2-F1
#
_entry.id   AF-A0A969ARE2-F1
#
_cell.length_a   1.000
_cell.length_b   1.000
_cell.length_c   1.000
_cell.angle_alpha   90.00
_cell.angle_beta   90.00
_cell.angle_gamma   90.00
#
_symmetry.space_group_name_H-M   'P 1'
#
loop_
_entity.id
_entity.type
_entity.pdbx_description
1 polymer ?
#
loop_
_entity_poly.entity_id
_entity_poly.type
_entity_poly.pdbx_seq_one_letter_code
_entity_poly.pdbx_strand_id
1 'polypeptide(L)'
;MNARLDISSIDLSAWLGPFVAPGDIPIFEFTLFDNPGGAPGLGSGTVLSSLQASGTASAQTVFDWTEVLLPLDASKATDGNVILRIDLLSGGYAAFDNLRIAASNTPGDVGDNPDPTAVPEPTTVLGLLALAGVGVTARRSQTT
;
A
#
# COMPACT_ATOMS: atom_id res chain seq x y z
N MET A 1 -2.69 -9.66 -4.64
CA MET A 1 -3.33 -8.39 -4.25
C MET A 1 -2.32 -7.63 -3.42
N ASN A 2 -1.96 -6.42 -3.81
CA ASN A 2 -1.08 -5.61 -2.98
C ASN A 2 -1.92 -4.54 -2.27
N ALA A 3 -1.55 -4.23 -1.04
CA ALA A 3 -2.08 -3.07 -0.34
C ALA A 3 -0.93 -2.26 0.27
N ARG A 4 -1.15 -0.97 0.41
CA ARG A 4 -0.31 -0.05 1.17
C ARG A 4 -1.18 0.80 2.06
N LEU A 5 -0.72 1.10 3.25
CA LEU A 5 -1.35 2.02 4.17
C LEU A 5 -0.30 2.60 5.13
N ASP A 6 -0.63 3.71 5.76
CA ASP A 6 0.12 4.25 6.88
C ASP A 6 -0.53 3.81 8.18
N ILE A 7 0.27 3.42 9.18
CA ILE A 7 -0.20 3.11 10.53
C ILE A 7 0.50 3.99 11.55
N SER A 8 -0.17 4.32 12.65
CA SER A 8 0.41 5.09 13.75
C SER A 8 -0.20 4.66 15.08
N SER A 9 0.58 4.74 16.15
CA SER A 9 0.00 4.78 17.50
C SER A 9 -0.78 6.08 17.65
N ILE A 10 -1.88 6.03 18.36
CA ILE A 10 -2.54 7.19 18.91
C ILE A 10 -3.14 6.79 20.25
N ASP A 11 -3.11 7.69 21.21
CA ASP A 11 -3.77 7.48 22.49
C ASP A 11 -4.49 8.77 22.90
N LEU A 12 -5.60 8.61 23.62
CA LEU A 12 -6.42 9.74 24.04
C LEU A 12 -6.06 10.10 25.48
N SER A 13 -5.45 11.26 25.70
CA SER A 13 -5.15 11.76 27.05
C SER A 13 -6.40 12.23 27.81
N ALA A 14 -7.51 12.40 27.10
CA ALA A 14 -8.81 12.74 27.65
C ALA A 14 -9.72 11.52 27.47
N TRP A 15 -10.59 11.26 28.47
CA TRP A 15 -11.57 10.16 28.54
C TRP A 15 -11.03 8.84 29.10
N LEU A 16 -11.29 8.61 30.40
CA LEU A 16 -10.92 7.43 31.18
C LEU A 16 -11.29 6.10 30.47
N GLY A 17 -10.29 5.32 30.06
CA GLY A 17 -10.42 3.96 29.52
C GLY A 17 -9.18 3.12 29.88
N PRO A 18 -9.11 1.82 29.54
CA PRO A 18 -7.88 1.04 29.69
C PRO A 18 -6.85 1.56 28.68
N PHE A 19 -6.12 2.61 29.06
CA PHE A 19 -5.07 3.20 28.26
C PHE A 19 -3.93 2.19 28.11
N VAL A 20 -3.40 2.12 26.90
CA VAL A 20 -2.04 1.61 26.67
C VAL A 20 -1.03 2.55 27.32
N ALA A 21 0.13 2.02 27.70
CA ALA A 21 1.18 2.85 28.24
C ALA A 21 1.65 3.85 27.16
N PRO A 22 1.99 5.10 27.52
CA PRO A 22 2.62 6.01 26.59
C PRO A 22 3.82 5.35 25.90
N GLY A 23 3.84 5.34 24.57
CA GLY A 23 4.90 4.71 23.80
C GLY A 23 4.70 3.21 23.51
N ASP A 24 3.49 2.66 23.67
CA ASP A 24 3.18 1.34 23.16
C ASP A 24 3.20 1.30 21.62
N ILE A 25 3.73 0.20 21.08
CA ILE A 25 3.87 0.00 19.64
C ILE A 25 2.61 -0.71 19.13
N PRO A 26 1.92 -0.14 18.12
CA PRO A 26 0.75 -0.78 17.56
C PRO A 26 1.17 -1.96 16.68
N ILE A 27 0.51 -3.10 16.84
CA ILE A 27 0.75 -4.29 16.01
C ILE A 27 -0.56 -4.64 15.34
N PHE A 28 -0.56 -4.66 14.01
CA PHE A 28 -1.70 -5.04 13.19
C PHE A 28 -1.48 -6.40 12.56
N GLU A 29 -2.55 -7.16 12.38
CA GLU A 29 -2.61 -8.32 11.52
C GLU A 29 -3.56 -8.07 10.35
N PHE A 30 -3.04 -8.32 9.15
CA PHE A 30 -3.75 -8.19 7.89
C PHE A 30 -4.01 -9.57 7.34
N THR A 31 -5.26 -10.02 7.38
CA THR A 31 -5.64 -11.35 6.90
C THR A 31 -6.55 -11.23 5.69
N LEU A 32 -6.16 -11.90 4.60
CA LEU A 32 -6.97 -12.04 3.40
C LEU A 32 -7.70 -13.37 3.44
N PHE A 33 -9.03 -13.33 3.38
CA PHE A 33 -9.90 -14.50 3.35
C PHE A 33 -10.51 -14.69 1.96
N ASP A 34 -10.61 -15.94 1.53
CA ASP A 34 -11.49 -16.35 0.42
C ASP A 34 -12.95 -16.15 0.85
N ASN A 35 -13.77 -15.55 -0.02
CA ASN A 35 -15.16 -15.25 0.29
C ASN A 35 -16.11 -15.65 -0.86
N PRO A 36 -16.20 -16.95 -1.20
CA PRO A 36 -17.03 -17.41 -2.30
C PRO A 36 -18.48 -16.98 -2.13
N GLY A 37 -19.07 -16.44 -3.19
CA GLY A 37 -20.42 -15.87 -3.20
C GLY A 37 -20.53 -14.46 -2.63
N GLY A 38 -19.43 -13.87 -2.12
CA GLY A 38 -19.39 -12.48 -1.69
C GLY A 38 -20.25 -12.16 -0.46
N ALA A 39 -20.42 -13.13 0.45
CA ALA A 39 -21.26 -12.94 1.63
C ALA A 39 -20.68 -11.85 2.56
N PRO A 40 -21.52 -11.01 3.19
CA PRO A 40 -21.05 -10.03 4.17
C PRO A 40 -20.54 -10.74 5.43
N GLY A 41 -19.45 -10.24 6.01
CA GLY A 41 -18.86 -10.79 7.23
C GLY A 41 -17.49 -10.23 7.54
N LEU A 42 -16.84 -10.78 8.58
CA LEU A 42 -15.50 -10.39 9.03
C LEU A 42 -14.39 -11.30 8.49
N GLY A 43 -14.69 -12.17 7.52
CA GLY A 43 -13.76 -13.19 7.02
C GLY A 43 -13.77 -14.46 7.88
N SER A 44 -14.67 -15.39 7.54
CA SER A 44 -14.75 -16.72 8.16
C SER A 44 -14.41 -17.87 7.20
N GLY A 45 -13.95 -17.53 5.99
CA GLY A 45 -13.55 -18.49 4.96
C GLY A 45 -12.11 -18.99 5.14
N THR A 46 -11.57 -19.56 4.08
CA THR A 46 -10.16 -20.00 4.04
C THR A 46 -9.24 -18.78 4.06
N VAL A 47 -8.22 -18.79 4.92
CA VAL A 47 -7.15 -17.77 4.88
C VAL A 47 -6.30 -17.99 3.63
N LEU A 48 -6.24 -16.97 2.78
CA LEU A 48 -5.40 -16.94 1.58
C LEU A 48 -3.99 -16.44 1.89
N SER A 49 -3.89 -15.39 2.70
CA SER A 49 -2.63 -14.75 3.09
C SER A 49 -2.81 -14.04 4.44
N SER A 50 -1.75 -13.98 5.24
CA SER A 50 -1.72 -13.16 6.45
C SER A 50 -0.35 -12.53 6.65
N LEU A 51 -0.31 -11.30 7.15
CA LEU A 51 0.92 -10.59 7.49
C LEU A 51 0.69 -9.70 8.71
N GLN A 52 1.68 -9.64 9.60
CA GLN A 52 1.70 -8.69 10.70
C GLN A 52 2.65 -7.53 10.41
N ALA A 53 2.24 -6.33 10.79
CA ALA A 53 3.09 -5.15 10.74
C ALA A 53 2.99 -4.35 12.03
N SER A 54 4.07 -3.66 12.36
CA SER A 54 4.17 -2.83 13.55
C SER A 54 4.45 -1.40 13.16
N GLY A 55 3.83 -0.46 13.87
CA GLY A 55 4.22 0.95 13.78
C GLY A 55 5.44 1.24 14.62
N THR A 56 5.60 2.51 14.97
CA THR A 56 6.57 2.99 15.95
C THR A 56 5.86 3.48 17.20
N ALA A 57 6.60 3.54 18.31
CA ALA A 57 6.11 4.16 19.53
C ALA A 57 6.09 5.68 19.37
N SER A 58 4.97 6.33 19.68
CA SER A 58 4.84 7.79 19.67
C SER A 58 4.31 8.35 20.99
N ALA A 59 4.41 9.67 21.15
CA ALA A 59 3.68 10.36 22.20
C ALA A 59 2.16 10.26 21.94
N GLN A 60 1.35 10.18 23.00
CA GLN A 60 -0.09 9.87 22.92
C GLN A 60 -0.85 10.67 21.85
N THR A 61 -0.63 11.99 21.79
CA THR A 61 -1.36 12.88 20.89
C THR A 61 -0.61 13.19 19.59
N VAL A 62 0.36 12.36 19.21
CA VAL A 62 1.21 12.57 18.04
C VAL A 62 1.08 11.39 17.11
N PHE A 63 0.68 11.67 15.87
CA PHE A 63 0.78 10.69 14.80
C PHE A 63 2.24 10.57 14.34
N ASP A 64 2.78 9.36 14.46
CA ASP A 64 4.08 8.97 13.92
C ASP A 64 3.83 7.86 12.89
N TRP A 65 3.65 8.28 11.64
CA TRP A 65 3.21 7.41 10.57
C TRP A 65 4.32 6.46 10.12
N THR A 66 4.02 5.17 10.11
CA THR A 66 4.82 4.12 9.50
C THR A 66 4.08 3.59 8.27
N GLU A 67 4.69 3.73 7.10
CA GLU A 67 4.16 3.13 5.86
C GLU A 67 4.35 1.61 5.90
N VAL A 68 3.30 0.86 5.57
CA VAL A 68 3.28 -0.59 5.51
C VAL A 68 2.88 -1.05 4.12
N LEU A 69 3.69 -1.95 3.55
CA LEU A 69 3.42 -2.59 2.28
C LEU A 69 3.04 -4.05 2.47
N LEU A 70 1.89 -4.44 1.91
CA LEU A 70 1.23 -5.73 2.12
C LEU A 70 1.13 -6.50 0.80
N PRO A 71 2.10 -7.37 0.48
CA PRO A 71 2.03 -8.24 -0.69
C PRO A 71 1.16 -9.48 -0.43
N LEU A 72 -0.17 -9.31 -0.34
CA LEU A 72 -1.11 -10.37 0.01
C LEU A 72 -1.40 -11.28 -1.19
N ASP A 73 -1.19 -12.59 -1.04
CA ASP A 73 -1.47 -13.54 -2.11
C ASP A 73 -2.96 -13.92 -2.16
N ALA A 74 -3.59 -13.66 -3.30
CA ALA A 74 -4.99 -13.99 -3.58
C ALA A 74 -5.13 -15.11 -4.64
N SER A 75 -4.03 -15.75 -5.05
CA SER A 75 -3.98 -16.72 -6.15
C SER A 75 -4.87 -17.95 -5.96
N LYS A 76 -5.24 -18.24 -4.70
CA LYS A 76 -6.11 -19.36 -4.32
C LYS A 76 -7.57 -18.96 -4.08
N ALA A 77 -7.95 -17.71 -4.35
CA ALA A 77 -9.35 -17.29 -4.27
C ALA A 77 -10.19 -18.08 -5.27
N THR A 78 -11.38 -18.52 -4.86
CA THR A 78 -12.15 -19.52 -5.62
C THR A 78 -13.08 -18.93 -6.67
N ASP A 79 -13.57 -17.71 -6.46
CA ASP A 79 -14.47 -17.02 -7.40
C ASP A 79 -14.17 -15.51 -7.53
N GLY A 80 -12.98 -15.08 -7.07
CA GLY A 80 -12.52 -13.70 -7.11
C GLY A 80 -13.06 -12.80 -6.00
N ASN A 81 -13.96 -13.28 -5.14
CA ASN A 81 -14.41 -12.53 -3.97
C ASN A 81 -13.49 -12.80 -2.78
N VAL A 82 -13.05 -11.72 -2.12
CA VAL A 82 -12.17 -11.79 -0.95
C VAL A 82 -12.60 -10.80 0.13
N ILE A 83 -12.19 -11.06 1.37
CA ILE A 83 -12.31 -10.11 2.49
C ILE A 83 -10.91 -9.81 3.01
N LEU A 84 -10.53 -8.53 3.06
CA LEU A 84 -9.38 -8.07 3.82
C LEU A 84 -9.84 -7.71 5.24
N ARG A 85 -9.33 -8.44 6.21
CA ARG A 85 -9.51 -8.15 7.64
C ARG A 85 -8.27 -7.46 8.17
N ILE A 86 -8.49 -6.40 8.96
CA ILE A 86 -7.44 -5.63 9.62
C ILE A 86 -7.74 -5.68 11.12
N ASP A 87 -6.92 -6.40 11.88
CA ASP A 87 -7.06 -6.54 13.33
C ASP A 87 -5.94 -5.77 14.03
N LEU A 88 -6.29 -4.97 15.06
CA LEU A 88 -5.32 -4.41 15.99
C LEU A 88 -5.04 -5.45 17.08
N LEU A 89 -3.87 -6.07 17.06
CA LEU A 89 -3.47 -7.08 18.03
C LEU A 89 -2.93 -6.48 19.34
N SER A 90 -2.28 -5.33 19.25
CA SER A 90 -1.64 -4.63 20.37
C SER A 90 -1.60 -3.13 20.11
N GLY A 91 -1.48 -2.33 21.17
CA GLY A 91 -1.39 -0.86 21.08
C GLY A 91 -2.64 -0.13 21.53
N GLY A 92 -3.71 -0.83 21.95
CA GLY A 92 -4.95 -0.27 22.52
C GLY A 92 -5.74 0.59 21.55
N TYR A 93 -5.24 1.78 21.24
CA TYR A 93 -5.70 2.64 20.15
C TYR A 93 -4.60 2.81 19.10
N ALA A 94 -5.00 2.74 17.84
CA ALA A 94 -4.12 2.97 16.71
C ALA A 94 -4.91 3.56 15.56
N ALA A 95 -4.22 4.25 14.67
CA ALA A 95 -4.78 4.81 13.47
C ALA A 95 -4.16 4.14 12.25
N PHE A 96 -4.93 4.13 11.16
CA PHE A 96 -4.40 3.91 9.83
C PHE A 96 -4.97 4.93 8.86
N ASP A 97 -4.23 5.25 7.81
CA ASP A 97 -4.66 6.16 6.73
C ASP A 97 -4.06 5.76 5.39
N ASN A 98 -4.45 6.44 4.31
CA ASN A 98 -3.90 6.29 2.96
C ASN A 98 -3.95 4.86 2.40
N LEU A 99 -4.98 4.09 2.77
CA LEU A 99 -5.16 2.73 2.26
C LEU A 99 -5.33 2.74 0.73
N ARG A 100 -4.38 2.11 0.05
CA ARG A 100 -4.40 1.88 -1.39
C ARG A 100 -4.29 0.39 -1.67
N ILE A 101 -5.13 -0.09 -2.57
CA ILE A 101 -5.20 -1.50 -2.98
C ILE A 101 -4.99 -1.57 -4.49
N ALA A 102 -4.16 -2.50 -4.93
CA ALA A 102 -3.93 -2.78 -6.34
C ALA A 102 -3.94 -4.28 -6.65
N ALA A 103 -4.45 -4.61 -7.83
CA ALA A 103 -4.23 -5.91 -8.45
C ALA A 103 -2.94 -5.84 -9.27
N SER A 104 -1.90 -6.55 -8.82
CA SER A 104 -0.64 -6.71 -9.54
C SER A 104 -0.06 -8.09 -9.25
N ASN A 105 0.68 -8.61 -10.22
CA ASN A 105 1.47 -9.84 -10.11
C ASN A 105 2.89 -9.59 -9.56
N THR A 106 3.25 -8.33 -9.34
CA THR A 106 4.51 -7.94 -8.71
C THR A 106 4.28 -7.68 -7.22
N PRO A 107 4.98 -8.37 -6.29
CA PRO A 107 4.82 -8.14 -4.86
C PRO A 107 5.08 -6.68 -4.47
N GLY A 108 4.16 -6.07 -3.73
CA GLY A 108 4.29 -4.70 -3.25
C GLY A 108 4.01 -3.60 -4.28
N ASP A 109 3.66 -3.95 -5.51
CA ASP A 109 3.27 -2.97 -6.50
C ASP A 109 1.84 -2.48 -6.25
N VAL A 110 1.72 -1.20 -5.88
CA VAL A 110 0.45 -0.48 -5.69
C VAL A 110 0.19 0.58 -6.78
N GLY A 111 0.95 0.53 -7.88
CA GLY A 111 0.78 1.43 -9.02
C GLY A 111 1.43 2.81 -8.84
N ASP A 112 2.48 2.90 -8.02
CA ASP A 112 3.26 4.13 -7.83
C ASP A 112 4.60 4.11 -8.58
N ASN A 113 5.03 2.93 -9.01
CA ASN A 113 6.16 2.83 -9.92
C ASN A 113 5.64 3.06 -11.34
N PRO A 114 6.35 3.84 -12.18
CA PRO A 114 6.13 3.78 -13.60
C PRO A 114 6.42 2.34 -14.01
N ASP A 115 5.39 1.62 -14.44
CA ASP A 115 5.54 0.31 -15.06
C ASP A 115 6.63 0.46 -16.14
N PRO A 116 7.71 -0.34 -16.12
CA PRO A 116 8.74 -0.26 -17.15
C PRO A 116 8.22 -0.60 -18.55
N THR A 117 7.00 -1.13 -18.64
CA THR A 117 6.23 -1.34 -19.87
C THR A 117 5.13 -0.29 -20.11
N ALA A 118 4.99 0.70 -19.21
CA ALA A 118 4.09 1.84 -19.42
C ALA A 118 4.44 2.54 -20.72
N VAL A 119 3.42 2.76 -21.54
CA VAL A 119 3.55 3.56 -22.77
C VAL A 119 4.08 4.94 -22.37
N PRO A 120 5.24 5.39 -22.92
CA PRO A 120 5.79 6.68 -22.57
C PRO A 120 4.76 7.78 -22.81
N GLU A 121 4.60 8.67 -21.84
CA GLU A 121 3.71 9.82 -21.97
C GLU A 121 4.00 10.60 -23.26
N PRO A 122 2.98 11.17 -23.93
CA PRO A 122 3.15 11.84 -25.22
C PRO A 122 4.26 12.91 -25.22
N THR A 123 4.45 13.58 -24.09
CA THR A 123 5.50 14.58 -23.87
C THR A 123 6.90 14.00 -23.88
N THR A 124 7.10 12.79 -23.36
CA THR A 124 8.38 12.06 -23.40
C THR A 124 8.73 11.66 -24.83
N VAL A 125 7.74 11.21 -25.61
CA VAL A 125 7.93 10.87 -27.03
C VAL A 125 8.28 12.12 -27.85
N LEU A 126 7.56 13.23 -27.63
CA LEU A 126 7.84 14.51 -28.28
C LEU A 126 9.24 15.05 -27.92
N GLY A 127 9.66 14.93 -26.66
CA GLY A 127 11.00 15.32 -26.22
C GLY A 127 12.11 14.50 -26.90
N LEU A 128 11.95 13.18 -27.00
CA LEU A 128 12.90 12.31 -27.70
C LEU A 128 12.98 12.62 -29.21
N LEU A 129 11.85 12.90 -29.85
CA LEU A 129 11.80 13.31 -31.26
C LEU A 129 12.44 14.68 -31.48
N ALA A 130 12.23 15.63 -30.57
CA ALA A 130 12.86 16.95 -30.62
C ALA A 130 14.39 16.85 -30.49
N LEU A 131 14.90 16.04 -29.56
CA LEU A 131 16.34 15.80 -29.42
C LEU A 131 16.95 15.13 -30.66
N ALA A 132 16.27 14.13 -31.23
CA ALA A 132 16.70 13.50 -32.47
C ALA A 132 16.71 14.49 -33.66
N GLY A 133 15.71 15.36 -33.75
CA GLY A 133 15.61 16.40 -34.79
C GLY A 133 16.72 17.46 -34.69
N VAL A 134 17.10 17.86 -33.48
CA VAL A 134 18.22 18.79 -33.25
C VAL A 134 19.56 18.14 -33.59
N GLY A 135 19.76 16.86 -33.27
CA GLY A 135 20.97 16.12 -33.62
C GLY A 135 21.17 15.96 -35.14
N VAL A 136 20.09 15.78 -35.90
CA VAL A 136 20.13 15.66 -37.37
C VAL A 136 20.36 17.01 -38.05
N THR A 137 19.76 18.08 -37.54
CA THR A 137 19.98 19.44 -38.07
C THR A 137 21.37 19.98 -37.73
N ALA A 138 21.90 19.70 -36.54
CA ALA A 138 23.27 20.10 -36.16
C ALA A 138 24.36 19.40 -37.00
N ARG A 139 24.14 18.14 -37.40
CA ARG A 139 25.07 17.41 -38.29
C ARG A 139 25.08 17.92 -39.74
N ARG A 140 23.98 18.52 -40.21
CA ARG A 140 23.90 19.06 -41.57
C ARG A 140 24.61 20.40 -41.75
N SER A 141 24.86 21.15 -40.68
CA SER A 141 25.56 22.45 -40.74
C SER A 141 27.10 22.35 -40.72
N GLN A 142 27.68 21.14 -40.77
CA GLN A 142 29.14 20.92 -40.76
C GLN A 142 29.74 20.43 -42.09
N THR A 143 28.96 20.33 -43.17
CA THR A 143 29.47 20.11 -44.53
C THR A 143 29.32 21.39 -45.36
N THR A 144 30.49 21.96 -45.69
CA THR A 144 30.75 23.06 -46.64
C THR A 144 30.09 22.88 -47.99
#